data_AF-A0A2A5E596-F1
#
_entry.id   AF-A0A2A5E596-F1
#
_cell.length_a   1.000
_cell.length_b   1.000
_cell.length_c   1.000
_cell.angle_alpha   90.00
_cell.angle_beta   90.00
_cell.angle_gamma   90.00
#
_symmetry.space_group_name_H-M   'P 1'
#
loop_
_entity.id
_entity.type
_entity.pdbx_description
1 polymer ?
#
loop_
_entity_poly.entity_id
_entity_poly.type
_entity_poly.pdbx_seq_one_letter_code
_entity_poly.pdbx_strand_id
1 'polypeptide(L)' 'MPREGIAYVNQDILDATFQYPTGSAEAIGVALKILNNEAFEKCITLPSRIFTKANVADGGESLE' A
#
# COMPACT_ATOMS: atom_id res chain seq x y z
N MET A 1 -5.26 0.74 10.16
CA MET A 1 -5.08 0.66 8.69
C MET A 1 -6.20 1.44 8.02
N PRO A 2 -5.93 2.20 6.94
CA PRO A 2 -6.87 3.16 6.35
C PRO A 2 -8.04 2.41 5.70
N ARG A 3 -9.00 2.01 6.53
CA ARG A 3 -10.23 1.32 6.12
C ARG A 3 -11.30 2.31 5.66
N GLU A 4 -11.15 3.59 5.98
CA GLU A 4 -12.15 4.62 5.69
C GLU A 4 -12.39 4.75 4.18
N GLY A 5 -11.33 4.83 3.37
CA GLY A 5 -11.48 4.90 1.90
C GLY A 5 -12.19 3.68 1.32
N ILE A 6 -11.80 2.47 1.73
CA ILE A 6 -12.42 1.20 1.30
C ILE A 6 -13.88 1.14 1.78
N ALA A 7 -14.16 1.59 3.01
CA ALA A 7 -15.50 1.65 3.55
C ALA A 7 -16.38 2.65 2.80
N TYR A 8 -15.85 3.80 2.39
CA TYR A 8 -16.57 4.78 1.58
C TYR A 8 -16.85 4.30 0.16
N VAL A 9 -15.95 3.52 -0.44
CA VAL A 9 -16.23 2.83 -1.72
C VAL A 9 -17.33 1.78 -1.55
N ASN A 10 -17.33 1.03 -0.44
CA ASN A 10 -18.40 0.07 -0.14
C ASN A 10 -19.76 0.74 0.16
N GLN A 11 -19.75 1.95 0.71
CA GLN A 11 -20.95 2.71 1.04
C GLN A 11 -21.47 3.57 -0.12
N ASP A 12 -20.91 3.42 -1.33
CA ASP A 12 -21.23 4.26 -2.50
C ASP A 12 -21.01 5.78 -2.27
N ILE A 13 -20.12 6.14 -1.35
CA ILE A 13 -19.72 7.54 -1.08
C ILE A 13 -18.59 7.96 -2.02
N LEU A 14 -17.69 7.03 -2.36
CA LEU A 14 -16.58 7.23 -3.29
C LEU A 14 -16.65 6.21 -4.44
N ASP A 15 -16.38 6.66 -5.66
CA ASP A 15 -16.26 5.74 -6.81
C ASP A 15 -15.01 4.86 -6.72
N ALA A 16 -13.91 5.43 -6.19
CA ALA A 16 -12.64 4.73 -6.03
C ALA A 16 -11.78 5.32 -4.90
N THR A 17 -10.83 4.54 -4.39
CA THR A 17 -9.77 4.99 -3.48
C THR A 17 -8.44 4.31 -3.81
N PHE A 18 -7.33 4.99 -3.51
CA PHE A 18 -5.99 4.48 -3.75
C PHE A 18 -5.30 4.15 -2.42
N GLN A 19 -4.63 3.01 -2.37
CA GLN A 19 -3.82 2.62 -1.24
C GLN A 19 -2.54 3.45 -1.21
N TYR A 20 -2.33 4.14 -0.10
CA TYR A 20 -1.01 4.67 0.23
C TYR A 20 -0.35 3.75 1.26
N PRO A 21 0.59 2.87 0.83
CA PRO A 21 1.26 1.96 1.74
C PRO A 21 2.12 2.73 2.74
N THR A 22 2.08 2.32 4.02
CA THR A 22 2.83 3.02 5.09
C THR A 22 4.33 2.69 5.09
N GLY A 23 4.77 1.67 4.34
CA GLY A 23 6.18 1.30 4.14
C GLY A 23 6.93 0.83 5.39
N SER A 24 6.23 0.53 6.48
CA SER A 24 6.84 0.30 7.79
C SER A 24 7.68 -0.98 7.82
N ALA A 25 7.23 -2.04 7.15
CA ALA A 25 7.94 -3.31 7.09
C ALA A 25 9.24 -3.17 6.28
N GLU A 26 9.16 -2.53 5.11
CA GLU A 26 10.29 -2.27 4.23
C GLU A 26 11.31 -1.34 4.90
N ALA A 27 10.84 -0.29 5.59
CA ALA A 27 11.71 0.64 6.31
C ALA A 27 12.53 -0.07 7.40
N ILE A 28 11.89 -0.94 8.21
CA ILE A 28 12.60 -1.72 9.22
C ILE A 28 13.56 -2.73 8.58
N GLY A 29 13.16 -3.38 7.49
CA GLY A 29 14.02 -4.31 6.76
C GLY A 29 15.29 -3.63 6.22
N VAL A 30 15.17 -2.44 5.64
CA VAL A 30 16.32 -1.65 5.17
C VAL A 30 17.18 -1.17 6.34
N ALA A 31 16.58 -0.74 7.44
CA ALA A 31 17.32 -0.33 8.62
C ALA A 31 18.21 -1.47 9.16
N LEU A 32 17.69 -2.70 9.20
CA LEU A 32 18.47 -3.88 9.60
C LEU A 32 19.63 -4.16 8.64
N LYS A 33 19.41 -4.06 7.32
CA LYS A 33 20.48 -4.22 6.32
C LYS A 33 21.59 -3.19 6.50
N ILE A 34 21.24 -1.94 6.76
CA ILE A 34 22.20 -0.87 7.04
C ILE A 34 23.04 -1.21 8.28
N LEU A 35 22.40 -1.64 9.36
CA LEU A 35 23.08 -2.00 10.61
C LEU A 35 24.03 -3.20 10.43
N ASN A 36 23.71 -4.11 9.53
CA ASN A 36 24.52 -5.29 9.22
C ASN A 36 25.59 -5.08 8.14
N ASN A 37 25.75 -3.85 7.60
CA ASN A 37 26.60 -3.57 6.44
C ASN A 37 26.24 -4.40 5.19
N GLU A 38 24.97 -4.75 5.03
CA GLU A 38 24.46 -5.42 3.84
C GLU A 38 24.14 -4.41 2.73
N ALA A 39 24.19 -4.87 1.47
CA ALA A 39 23.77 -4.06 0.34
C ALA A 39 22.26 -3.76 0.39
N PHE A 40 21.88 -2.52 0.06
CA PHE A 40 20.50 -2.07 0.04
C PHE A 40 20.25 -1.09 -1.10
N GLU A 41 18.99 -0.95 -1.49
CA GLU A 41 18.56 0.03 -2.49
C GLU A 41 18.29 1.38 -1.85
N LYS A 42 18.82 2.44 -2.47
CA LYS A 42 18.63 3.82 -1.98
C LYS A 42 17.22 4.36 -2.21
N CYS A 43 16.52 3.82 -3.20
CA CYS A 43 15.14 4.19 -3.54
C CYS A 43 14.32 2.91 -3.68
N ILE A 44 13.25 2.78 -2.90
CA ILE A 44 12.35 1.63 -2.94
C ILE A 44 10.94 2.18 -3.21
N THR A 45 10.37 1.82 -4.35
CA THR A 45 9.00 2.19 -4.72
C THR A 45 8.05 1.14 -4.18
N LEU A 46 7.08 1.55 -3.37
CA LEU A 46 6.06 0.64 -2.84
C LEU A 46 4.86 0.62 -3.80
N PRO A 47 4.33 -0.55 -4.17
CA PRO A 47 3.19 -0.65 -5.07
C PRO A 47 1.95 -0.05 -4.40
N SER A 48 1.16 0.66 -5.19
CA SER A 48 -0.16 1.14 -4.77
C SER A 48 -1.23 0.14 -5.19
N ARG A 49 -2.45 0.31 -4.69
CA ARG A 49 -3.61 -0.45 -5.14
C ARG A 49 -4.78 0.48 -5.35
N ILE A 50 -5.59 0.24 -6.38
CA ILE A 50 -6.86 0.92 -6.58
C ILE A 50 -8.01 0.02 -6.09
N PHE A 51 -8.87 0.60 -5.28
CA PHE A 51 -10.11 -0.01 -4.84
C PHE A 51 -11.26 0.73 -5.50
N THR A 52 -12.13 -0.03 -6.15
CA THR A 52 -13.38 0.39 -6.78
C THR A 52 -14.47 -0.55 -6.31
N LYS A 53 -15.74 -0.20 -6.52
CA LYS A 53 -16.86 -1.08 -6.16
C LYS A 53 -16.75 -2.50 -6.74
N ALA A 54 -16.12 -2.64 -7.90
CA ALA A 54 -15.97 -3.92 -8.59
C ALA A 54 -14.89 -4.83 -7.97
N ASN A 55 -13.86 -4.28 -7.34
CA ASN A 55 -12.69 -5.04 -6.88
C ASN A 55 -12.42 -4.91 -5.36
N VAL A 56 -13.22 -4.12 -4.64
CA VAL A 56 -13.06 -3.87 -3.21
C VAL A 56 -13.21 -5.13 -2.36
N ALA A 57 -14.02 -6.09 -2.82
CA ALA A 57 -14.19 -7.39 -2.17
C ALA A 57 -12.99 -8.33 -2.41
N ASP A 58 -12.31 -8.19 -3.54
CA ASP A 58 -11.18 -9.04 -3.95
C ASP A 58 -9.81 -8.50 -3.49
N GLY A 59 -9.81 -7.39 -2.73
CA GLY A 59 -8.59 -6.79 -2.18
C GLY A 59 -7.91 -5.76 -3.07
N GLY A 60 -8.64 -5.22 -4.06
CA GLY A 60 -8.19 -4.15 -4.95
C GLY A 60 -7.24 -4.64 -6.05
N GLU A 61 -7.08 -3.82 -7.07
CA GLU A 61 -6.14 -4.06 -8.17
C GLU A 61 -4.80 -3.38 -7.88
N SER A 62 -3.69 -4.09 -8.14
CA SER A 62 -2.35 -3.55 -7.91
C SER A 62 -1.96 -2.59 -9.04
N LEU A 63 -1.45 -1.43 -8.65
CA LEU A 63 -0.85 -0.44 -9.53
C LEU A 63 0.66 -0.57 -9.41
N GLU A 64 1.31 -0.96 -10.51
CA GLU A 64 2.77 -0.91 -10.67
C GLU A 64 3.23 0.45 -11.18
#